data_AF-A0A174USE9-F1
#
_entry.id   AF-A0A174USE9-F1
#
_cell.length_a   1.000
_cell.length_b   1.000
_cell.length_c   1.000
_cell.angle_alpha   90.00
_cell.angle_beta   90.00
_cell.angle_gamma   90.00
#
_symmetry.space_group_name_H-M   'P 1'
#
loop_
_entity.id
_entity.type
_entity.pdbx_description
1 polymer ?
#
loop_
_entity_poly.entity_id
_entity_poly.type
_entity_poly.pdbx_seq_one_letter_code
_entity_poly.pdbx_strand_id
1 'polypeptide(L)'
;MVNDFSIIEQIKLVKEKKEKLSRIEQNLSSPILTDKSLIPEVYELFKRVLSEQDFSPMPESPHQRKKFVFVILFLYSPKTLAGYHSPRGLRDAIAKAIGLRDVTFISNNIETVAFLSQNDKYFKEDIEYLYTEIITRLKIKGLIN
;
A
#
# COMPACT_ATOMS: atom_id res chain seq x y z
N MET A 1 5.69 -33.03 -41.75
CA MET A 1 5.33 -32.53 -40.41
C MET A 1 6.60 -32.52 -39.57
N VAL A 2 7.13 -31.35 -39.28
CA VAL A 2 8.36 -31.22 -38.49
C VAL A 2 8.04 -31.67 -37.07
N ASN A 3 8.79 -32.66 -36.57
CA ASN A 3 8.62 -33.23 -35.24
C ASN A 3 9.23 -32.25 -34.24
N ASP A 4 8.46 -31.22 -33.88
CA ASP A 4 9.00 -30.00 -33.28
C ASP A 4 9.07 -30.12 -31.74
N PHE A 5 9.89 -31.06 -31.27
CA PHE A 5 10.20 -31.21 -29.84
C PHE A 5 10.80 -29.94 -29.21
N SER A 6 11.18 -28.94 -30.01
CA SER A 6 11.57 -27.60 -29.55
C SER A 6 10.45 -26.90 -28.77
N ILE A 7 9.18 -27.27 -28.98
CA ILE A 7 8.04 -26.75 -28.22
C ILE A 7 8.21 -27.03 -26.72
N ILE A 8 8.74 -28.20 -26.35
CA ILE A 8 8.96 -28.57 -24.94
C ILE A 8 10.03 -27.66 -24.32
N GLU A 9 11.10 -27.36 -25.06
CA GLU A 9 12.15 -26.44 -24.63
C GLU A 9 11.62 -25.01 -24.46
N GLN A 10 10.83 -24.52 -25.42
CA GLN A 10 10.17 -23.21 -25.33
C GLN A 10 9.21 -23.12 -24.13
N ILE A 11 8.43 -24.17 -23.85
CA ILE A 11 7.54 -24.24 -22.67
C ILE A 11 8.36 -24.16 -21.38
N LYS A 12 9.49 -24.87 -21.29
CA LYS A 12 10.39 -24.81 -20.13
C LYS A 12 10.95 -23.40 -19.92
N LEU A 13 11.42 -22.74 -20.99
CA LEU A 13 11.92 -21.37 -20.94
C LEU A 13 10.86 -20.37 -20.47
N VAL A 14 9.61 -20.50 -20.95
CA VAL A 14 8.50 -19.65 -20.51
C VAL A 14 8.18 -19.90 -19.02
N LYS A 15 8.16 -21.16 -18.58
CA LYS A 15 7.94 -21.51 -17.17
C LYS A 15 9.00 -20.88 -16.27
N GLU A 16 10.27 -21.02 -16.60
CA GLU A 16 11.38 -20.45 -15.82
C GLU A 16 11.29 -18.92 -15.72
N LYS A 17 10.98 -18.25 -16.83
CA LYS A 17 10.76 -16.78 -16.84
C LYS A 17 9.59 -16.37 -15.95
N LYS A 18 8.46 -17.10 -16.00
CA LYS A 18 7.30 -16.84 -15.13
C LYS A 18 7.65 -17.02 -13.65
N GLU A 19 8.35 -18.09 -13.30
CA GLU A 19 8.78 -18.33 -11.92
C GLU A 19 9.72 -17.24 -11.40
N LYS A 20 10.67 -16.79 -12.24
CA LYS A 20 11.58 -15.68 -11.88
C LYS A 20 10.80 -14.39 -11.64
N LEU A 21 9.90 -14.02 -12.55
CA LEU A 21 9.07 -12.81 -12.41
C LEU A 21 8.17 -12.88 -11.17
N SER A 22 7.56 -14.04 -10.91
CA SER A 22 6.71 -14.25 -9.73
C SER A 22 7.48 -14.07 -8.43
N ARG A 23 8.73 -14.56 -8.34
CA ARG A 23 9.58 -14.35 -7.16
C ARG A 23 9.92 -12.87 -6.95
N ILE A 24 10.25 -12.16 -8.02
CA ILE A 24 10.54 -10.72 -7.95
C ILE A 24 9.30 -9.95 -7.46
N GLU A 25 8.12 -10.24 -8.02
CA GLU A 25 6.86 -9.65 -7.60
C GLU A 25 6.57 -9.91 -6.12
N GLN A 26 6.75 -11.16 -5.65
CA GLN A 26 6.57 -11.52 -4.24
C GLN A 26 7.49 -10.73 -3.31
N ASN A 27 8.76 -10.57 -3.67
CA ASN A 27 9.72 -9.79 -2.88
C ASN A 27 9.36 -8.31 -2.85
N LEU A 28 8.98 -7.71 -3.99
CA LEU A 28 8.63 -6.29 -4.08
C LEU A 28 7.28 -5.96 -3.41
N SER A 29 6.38 -6.94 -3.32
CA SER A 29 5.03 -6.77 -2.76
C SER A 29 4.87 -7.28 -1.33
N SER A 30 5.96 -7.69 -0.70
CA SER A 30 5.93 -8.19 0.68
C SER A 30 5.45 -7.09 1.64
N PRO A 31 4.40 -7.35 2.44
CA PRO A 31 3.90 -6.36 3.38
C PRO A 31 4.84 -6.21 4.57
N ILE A 32 4.92 -4.99 5.10
CA ILE A 32 5.65 -4.69 6.34
C ILE A 32 4.79 -5.04 7.56
N LEU A 33 3.47 -4.83 7.45
CA LEU A 33 2.50 -5.12 8.49
C LEU A 33 1.47 -6.12 8.00
N THR A 34 1.10 -7.07 8.87
CA THR A 34 0.06 -8.06 8.59
C THR A 34 -1.08 -8.00 9.61
N ASP A 35 -0.80 -7.55 10.84
CA ASP A 35 -1.80 -7.38 11.89
C ASP A 35 -2.63 -6.10 11.68
N LYS A 36 -3.84 -6.27 11.17
CA LYS A 36 -4.79 -5.18 10.91
C LYS A 36 -5.27 -4.49 12.19
N SER A 37 -5.07 -5.08 13.37
CA SER A 37 -5.41 -4.47 14.65
C SER A 37 -4.59 -3.20 14.92
N LEU A 38 -3.45 -3.03 14.24
CA LEU A 38 -2.57 -1.87 14.35
C LEU A 38 -3.00 -0.68 13.48
N ILE A 39 -3.95 -0.84 12.55
CA ILE A 39 -4.38 0.24 11.64
C ILE A 39 -4.90 1.48 12.41
N PRO A 40 -5.68 1.36 13.50
CA PRO A 40 -6.05 2.51 14.33
C PRO A 40 -4.85 3.22 14.95
N GLU A 41 -3.86 2.49 15.47
CA GLU A 41 -2.63 3.11 16.02
C GLU A 41 -1.84 3.84 14.93
N VAL A 42 -1.75 3.25 13.74
CA VAL A 42 -1.12 3.90 12.57
C VAL A 42 -1.87 5.18 12.20
N TYR A 43 -3.20 5.19 12.31
CA TYR A 43 -4.00 6.40 12.07
C TYR A 43 -3.77 7.48 13.13
N GLU A 44 -3.64 7.11 14.40
CA GLU A 44 -3.26 8.05 15.45
C GLU A 44 -1.86 8.63 15.22
N LEU A 45 -0.90 7.81 14.79
CA LEU A 45 0.44 8.29 14.41
C LEU A 45 0.37 9.24 13.21
N PHE A 46 -0.40 8.89 12.17
CA PHE A 46 -0.63 9.76 11.02
C PHE A 46 -1.17 11.14 11.43
N LYS A 47 -2.19 11.18 12.31
CA LYS A 47 -2.72 12.45 12.83
C LYS A 47 -1.69 13.27 13.59
N ARG A 48 -0.85 12.63 14.41
CA ARG A 48 0.23 13.30 15.16
C ARG A 48 1.27 13.91 14.21
N VAL A 49 1.76 13.13 13.25
CA VAL A 49 2.72 13.60 12.24
C VAL A 49 2.15 14.81 11.48
N LEU A 50 0.88 14.77 11.10
CA LEU A 50 0.22 15.92 10.45
C LEU A 50 0.13 17.15 11.35
N SER A 51 -0.18 16.97 12.65
CA SER A 51 -0.31 18.10 13.59
C SER A 51 1.01 18.80 13.90
N GLU A 52 2.14 18.16 13.62
CA GLU A 52 3.49 18.71 13.82
C GLU A 52 3.95 19.56 12.62
N GLN A 53 3.21 19.58 11.52
CA GLN A 53 3.50 20.43 10.37
C GLN A 53 2.96 21.86 10.60
N ASP A 54 3.70 22.87 10.12
CA ASP A 54 3.40 24.30 10.31
C ASP A 54 1.98 24.72 9.93
N PHE A 55 1.36 23.97 9.00
CA PHE A 55 -0.05 24.07 8.68
C PHE A 55 -0.75 22.78 9.10
N SER A 56 -1.27 22.71 10.34
CA SER A 56 -1.95 21.52 10.88
C SER A 56 -3.16 21.17 9.99
N PRO A 57 -3.02 20.24 9.03
CA PRO A 57 -4.04 20.01 8.04
C PRO A 57 -5.15 19.15 8.65
N MET A 58 -6.41 19.46 8.34
CA MET A 58 -7.53 18.69 8.86
C MET A 58 -7.41 17.21 8.40
N PRO A 59 -7.19 16.24 9.33
CA PRO A 59 -6.95 14.84 8.96
C PRO A 59 -8.14 14.19 8.24
N GLU A 60 -9.33 14.74 8.49
CA GLU A 60 -10.59 14.32 7.86
C GLU A 60 -10.77 14.83 6.43
N SER A 61 -9.89 15.70 5.95
CA SER A 61 -9.99 16.22 4.59
C SER A 61 -9.80 15.08 3.57
N PRO A 62 -10.50 15.11 2.42
CA PRO A 62 -10.34 14.08 1.39
C PRO A 62 -8.89 13.90 0.92
N HIS A 63 -8.11 14.98 0.91
CA HIS A 63 -6.69 14.97 0.54
C HIS A 63 -5.85 14.17 1.55
N GLN A 64 -6.02 14.42 2.86
CA GLN A 64 -5.27 13.70 3.90
C GLN A 64 -5.72 12.24 4.01
N ARG A 65 -7.03 11.97 3.88
CA ARG A 65 -7.53 10.59 3.83
C ARG A 65 -6.93 9.77 2.69
N LYS A 66 -6.73 10.36 1.51
CA LYS A 66 -6.04 9.71 0.37
C LYS A 66 -4.59 9.35 0.71
N LYS A 67 -3.84 10.24 1.36
CA LYS A 67 -2.48 9.95 1.83
C LYS A 67 -2.47 8.80 2.84
N PHE A 68 -3.38 8.82 3.81
CA PHE A 68 -3.51 7.72 4.77
C PHE A 68 -3.83 6.38 4.10
N VAL A 69 -4.78 6.37 3.16
CA VAL A 69 -5.12 5.18 2.37
C VAL A 69 -3.89 4.65 1.63
N PHE A 70 -3.11 5.53 0.99
CA PHE A 70 -1.87 5.12 0.35
C PHE A 70 -0.90 4.47 1.33
N VAL A 71 -0.62 5.11 2.47
CA VAL A 71 0.32 4.61 3.48
C VAL A 71 -0.10 3.22 3.98
N ILE A 72 -1.38 3.01 4.31
CA ILE A 72 -1.85 1.69 4.76
C ILE A 72 -1.77 0.65 3.65
N LEU A 73 -2.15 0.99 2.41
CA LEU A 73 -2.00 0.05 1.30
C LEU A 73 -0.54 -0.32 1.07
N PHE A 74 0.38 0.62 1.15
CA PHE A 74 1.81 0.35 1.00
C PHE A 74 2.36 -0.50 2.15
N LEU A 75 1.92 -0.28 3.40
CA LEU A 75 2.35 -1.08 4.56
C LEU A 75 1.82 -2.52 4.54
N TYR A 76 0.57 -2.73 4.12
CA TYR A 76 -0.14 -4.01 4.27
C TYR A 76 -0.34 -4.79 2.96
N SER A 77 -0.28 -4.13 1.80
CA SER A 77 -0.48 -4.76 0.50
C SER A 77 0.00 -3.86 -0.65
N PRO A 78 1.32 -3.66 -0.82
CA PRO A 78 1.87 -2.82 -1.89
C PRO A 78 1.33 -3.18 -3.28
N LYS A 79 1.14 -4.49 -3.55
CA LYS A 79 0.56 -4.97 -4.82
C LYS A 79 -0.84 -4.41 -5.13
N THR A 80 -1.62 -4.02 -4.12
CA THR A 80 -2.94 -3.42 -4.36
C THR A 80 -2.80 -2.07 -5.07
N LEU A 81 -1.72 -1.33 -4.84
CA LEU A 81 -1.40 -0.11 -5.57
C LEU A 81 -0.96 -0.38 -7.03
N ALA A 82 -0.54 -1.62 -7.33
CA ALA A 82 -0.24 -2.09 -8.67
C ALA A 82 -1.44 -2.75 -9.39
N GLY A 83 -2.66 -2.58 -8.86
CA GLY A 83 -3.89 -3.09 -9.48
C GLY A 83 -4.31 -4.49 -9.03
N TYR A 84 -3.59 -5.13 -8.11
CA TYR A 84 -4.01 -6.44 -7.56
C TYR A 84 -5.16 -6.29 -6.56
N HIS A 85 -5.90 -7.37 -6.34
CA HIS A 85 -6.98 -7.39 -5.35
C HIS A 85 -6.47 -7.10 -3.93
N SER A 86 -7.23 -6.27 -3.22
CA SER A 86 -6.97 -5.95 -1.81
C SER A 86 -7.21 -7.17 -0.91
N PRO A 87 -6.35 -7.42 0.10
CA PRO A 87 -6.58 -8.47 1.07
C PRO A 87 -7.93 -8.33 1.78
N ARG A 88 -8.59 -9.47 2.02
CA ARG A 88 -9.89 -9.52 2.67
C ARG A 88 -9.87 -8.79 4.01
N GLY A 89 -10.83 -7.89 4.23
CA GLY A 89 -10.96 -7.10 5.46
C GLY A 89 -10.01 -5.90 5.58
N LEU A 90 -9.05 -5.70 4.67
CA LEU A 90 -8.15 -4.53 4.76
C LEU A 90 -8.91 -3.23 4.51
N ARG A 91 -9.76 -3.20 3.47
CA ARG A 91 -10.59 -2.03 3.15
C ARG A 91 -11.54 -1.67 4.30
N ASP A 92 -12.15 -2.67 4.93
CA ASP A 92 -13.05 -2.48 6.06
C ASP A 92 -12.31 -1.90 7.28
N ALA A 93 -11.10 -2.40 7.54
CA ALA A 93 -10.27 -1.92 8.63
C ALA A 93 -9.80 -0.47 8.41
N ILE A 94 -9.44 -0.10 7.18
CA ILE A 94 -9.11 1.29 6.82
C ILE A 94 -10.33 2.18 7.05
N ALA A 95 -11.48 1.82 6.48
CA ALA A 95 -12.72 2.61 6.60
C ALA A 95 -13.10 2.83 8.08
N LYS A 96 -13.03 1.77 8.89
CA LYS A 96 -13.28 1.83 10.34
C LYS A 96 -12.32 2.79 11.06
N ALA A 97 -11.03 2.74 10.73
CA ALA A 97 -10.02 3.60 11.37
C ALA A 97 -10.24 5.09 11.09
N ILE A 98 -10.66 5.44 9.86
CA ILE A 98 -10.94 6.84 9.47
C ILE A 98 -12.40 7.26 9.71
N GLY A 99 -13.18 6.47 10.46
CA GLY A 99 -14.57 6.78 10.80
C GLY A 99 -15.56 6.77 9.63
N LEU A 100 -15.22 6.14 8.50
CA LEU A 100 -16.11 6.01 7.35
C LEU A 100 -16.94 4.73 7.42
N ARG A 101 -18.24 4.87 7.18
CA ARG A 101 -19.18 3.74 7.08
C ARG A 101 -19.14 3.07 5.71
N ASP A 102 -18.76 3.82 4.67
CA ASP A 102 -18.80 3.37 3.29
C ASP A 102 -17.41 2.91 2.80
N VAL A 103 -17.26 1.61 2.60
CA VAL A 103 -16.03 0.96 2.12
C VAL A 103 -15.81 1.18 0.62
N THR A 104 -16.85 1.58 -0.13
CA THR A 104 -16.71 1.91 -1.56
C THR A 104 -15.83 3.14 -1.76
N PHE A 105 -15.83 4.06 -0.79
CA PHE A 105 -14.87 5.18 -0.75
C PHE A 105 -13.43 4.68 -0.85
N ILE A 106 -13.06 3.62 -0.10
CA ILE A 106 -11.70 3.08 -0.16
C ILE A 106 -11.42 2.54 -1.56
N SER A 107 -12.33 1.73 -2.10
CA SER A 107 -12.17 1.09 -3.42
C SER A 107 -11.97 2.12 -4.54
N ASN A 108 -12.78 3.18 -4.55
CA ASN A 108 -12.70 4.24 -5.55
C ASN A 108 -11.40 5.04 -5.45
N ASN A 109 -10.82 5.13 -4.24
CA ASN A 109 -9.58 5.86 -4.04
C ASN A 109 -8.33 5.04 -4.34
N ILE A 110 -8.35 3.69 -4.39
CA ILE A 110 -7.13 2.87 -4.63
C ILE A 110 -6.43 3.30 -5.92
N GLU A 111 -7.16 3.33 -7.03
CA GLU A 111 -6.61 3.73 -8.33
C GLU A 111 -6.15 5.20 -8.31
N THR A 112 -6.93 6.08 -7.67
CA THR A 112 -6.59 7.49 -7.54
C THR A 112 -5.29 7.69 -6.77
N VAL A 113 -5.10 7.03 -5.62
CA VAL A 113 -3.88 7.20 -4.81
C VAL A 113 -2.67 6.57 -5.46
N ALA A 114 -2.85 5.45 -6.18
CA ALA A 114 -1.79 4.86 -6.99
C ALA A 114 -1.36 5.81 -8.10
N PHE A 115 -2.31 6.43 -8.81
CA PHE A 115 -2.04 7.43 -9.84
C PHE A 115 -1.32 8.65 -9.27
N LEU A 116 -1.83 9.24 -8.18
CA LEU A 116 -1.23 10.42 -7.55
C LEU A 116 0.20 10.15 -7.09
N SER A 117 0.48 8.99 -6.50
CA SER A 117 1.84 8.64 -6.06
C SER A 117 2.89 8.58 -7.18
N GLN A 118 2.45 8.40 -8.43
CA GLN A 118 3.32 8.31 -9.59
C GLN A 118 3.40 9.63 -10.38
N ASN A 119 2.36 10.44 -10.33
CA ASN A 119 2.19 11.59 -11.24
C ASN A 119 2.14 12.94 -10.54
N ASP A 120 1.93 12.98 -9.22
CA ASP A 120 1.91 14.21 -8.44
C ASP A 120 3.11 14.25 -7.50
N LYS A 121 4.05 15.16 -7.79
CA LYS A 121 5.29 15.32 -7.03
C LYS A 121 5.03 15.69 -5.57
N TYR A 122 4.11 16.61 -5.31
CA TYR A 122 3.82 17.07 -3.94
C TYR A 122 3.14 15.98 -3.13
N PHE A 123 2.18 15.28 -3.76
CA PHE A 123 1.54 14.13 -3.12
C PHE A 123 2.57 13.07 -2.76
N LYS A 124 3.51 12.78 -3.69
CA LYS A 124 4.58 11.80 -3.48
C LYS A 124 5.51 12.19 -2.32
N GLU A 125 6.00 13.43 -2.29
CA GLU A 125 6.86 13.92 -1.21
C GLU A 125 6.16 13.81 0.15
N ASP A 126 4.87 14.17 0.19
CA ASP A 126 4.07 14.09 1.42
C ASP A 126 3.91 12.65 1.92
N ILE A 127 3.57 11.69 1.04
CA ILE A 127 3.41 10.28 1.46
C ILE A 127 4.74 9.64 1.84
N GLU A 128 5.86 10.02 1.22
CA GLU A 128 7.20 9.53 1.58
C GLU A 128 7.60 10.01 2.98
N TYR A 129 7.35 11.29 3.27
CA TYR A 129 7.56 11.85 4.61
C TYR A 129 6.69 11.15 5.67
N LEU A 130 5.38 11.08 5.42
CA LEU A 130 4.42 10.43 6.32
C LEU A 130 4.77 8.97 6.60
N TYR A 131 5.08 8.22 5.55
CA TYR A 131 5.49 6.83 5.66
C TYR A 131 6.75 6.67 6.53
N THR A 132 7.77 7.49 6.28
CA THR A 132 9.04 7.45 7.01
C THR A 132 8.86 7.73 8.50
N GLU A 133 8.08 8.76 8.83
CA GLU A 133 7.77 9.12 10.22
C GLU A 133 6.96 8.02 10.92
N ILE A 134 5.94 7.48 10.25
CA ILE A 134 5.10 6.41 10.79
C ILE A 134 5.94 5.16 11.08
N ILE A 135 6.77 4.70 10.13
CA ILE A 135 7.66 3.56 10.32
C ILE A 135 8.61 3.80 11.50
N THR A 136 9.22 4.98 11.56
CA THR A 136 10.15 5.34 12.65
C THR A 136 9.47 5.26 14.01
N ARG A 137 8.27 5.80 14.14
CA ARG A 137 7.50 5.78 15.40
C ARG A 137 7.00 4.39 15.77
N LEU A 138 6.63 3.56 14.78
CA LEU A 138 6.26 2.16 15.01
C LEU A 138 7.46 1.35 15.54
N LYS A 139 8.67 1.59 15.00
CA LYS A 139 9.92 0.98 15.50
C LYS A 139 10.25 1.41 16.92
N ILE A 140 10.18 2.72 17.22
CA ILE A 140 10.39 3.26 18.58
C ILE A 140 9.41 2.63 19.58
N LYS A 141 8.16 2.39 19.16
CA LYS A 141 7.14 1.72 19.96
C LYS A 141 7.32 0.20 20.09
N GLY A 142 8.29 -0.40 19.39
CA GLY A 142 8.50 -1.85 19.37
C GLY A 142 7.38 -2.64 18.68
N LEU A 143 6.59 -1.98 17.82
CA LEU A 143 5.48 -2.61 17.09
C LEU A 143 5.94 -3.30 15.81
N ILE A 144 7.11 -2.90 15.29
CA ILE A 144 7.80 -3.52 14.15
C ILE A 144 9.31 -3.52 14.39
N ASN A 145 10.01 -4.44 13.73
CA ASN A 145 11.48 -4.56 13.77
C ASN A 145 12.14 -3.79 12.62
#